data_AF-A0M4J3-F1
#
_entry.id   AF-A0M4J3-F1
#
_cell.length_a   1.000
_cell.length_b   1.000
_cell.length_c   1.000
_cell.angle_alpha   90.00
_cell.angle_beta   90.00
_cell.angle_gamma   90.00
#
_symmetry.space_group_name_H-M   'P 1'
#
loop_
_entity.id
_entity.type
_entity.pdbx_description
1 polymer ?
#
loop_
_entity_poly.entity_id
_entity_poly.type
_entity_poly.pdbx_seq_one_letter_code
_entity_poly.pdbx_strand_id
1 'polypeptide(L)'
;MQITFQQGGMREFENTGIYPEYLLFNLPDTRQSWRVKVKGKPQKGVLKSKGKVLYEYSFNGHRCKFRKVNEDGSLFDWKEPDCMIIEMRD
;
A
#
# COMPACT_ATOMS: atom_id res chain seq x y z
N MET A 1 -13.12 1.57 -2.24
CA MET A 1 -11.89 1.35 -1.44
C MET A 1 -10.77 2.15 -2.06
N GLN A 2 -10.04 2.95 -1.27
CA GLN A 2 -9.14 3.96 -1.80
C GLN A 2 -7.68 3.63 -1.45
N ILE A 3 -6.81 3.63 -2.47
CA ILE A 3 -5.37 3.55 -2.28
C ILE A 3 -4.77 4.89 -2.72
N THR A 4 -4.02 5.53 -1.84
CA THR A 4 -3.28 6.74 -2.20
C THR A 4 -1.81 6.38 -2.35
N PHE A 5 -1.26 6.62 -3.53
CA PHE A 5 0.17 6.65 -3.77
C PHE A 5 0.69 8.05 -3.48
N GLN A 6 1.45 8.19 -2.41
CA GLN A 6 1.99 9.46 -1.96
C GLN A 6 3.49 9.49 -2.18
N GLN A 7 3.99 10.48 -2.90
CA GLN A 7 5.42 10.80 -2.91
C GLN A 7 5.70 11.78 -1.76
N GLY A 8 6.66 11.43 -0.91
CA GLY A 8 7.09 12.25 0.22
C GLY A 8 8.05 13.36 -0.19
N GLY A 9 8.21 14.33 0.70
CA GLY A 9 8.97 15.56 0.44
C GLY A 9 10.49 15.43 0.54
N MET A 10 11.15 16.53 0.17
CA MET A 10 12.59 16.70 -0.07
C MET A 10 13.54 16.17 1.02
N ARG A 11 13.08 16.06 2.28
CA ARG A 11 13.91 15.71 3.44
C ARG A 11 14.59 14.34 3.39
N GLU A 12 13.90 13.31 2.89
CA GLU A 12 14.51 11.97 2.70
C GLU A 12 15.27 11.88 1.37
N PHE A 13 14.92 12.71 0.39
CA PHE A 13 15.65 12.85 -0.85
C PHE A 13 17.03 13.47 -0.63
N GLU A 14 17.16 14.50 0.19
CA GLU A 14 18.48 15.09 0.53
C GLU A 14 19.44 14.07 1.18
N ASN A 15 18.88 13.10 1.90
CA ASN A 15 19.67 12.11 2.64
C ASN A 15 20.02 10.86 1.80
N THR A 16 19.18 10.49 0.82
CA THR A 16 19.33 9.23 0.06
C THR A 16 19.39 9.41 -1.46
N GLY A 17 19.11 10.60 -1.97
CA GLY A 17 18.95 10.89 -3.40
C GLY A 17 17.69 10.31 -4.04
N ILE A 18 16.78 9.72 -3.25
CA ILE A 18 15.58 9.02 -3.74
C ILE A 18 14.34 9.61 -3.08
N TYR A 19 13.34 9.97 -3.89
CA TYR A 19 12.05 10.40 -3.37
C TYR A 19 11.36 9.24 -2.65
N PRO A 20 11.04 9.36 -1.35
CA PRO A 20 10.37 8.30 -0.63
C PRO A 20 8.92 8.16 -1.13
N GLU A 21 8.57 6.98 -1.58
CA GLU A 21 7.22 6.69 -2.09
C GLU A 21 6.46 5.91 -1.01
N TYR A 22 5.18 6.20 -0.81
CA TYR A 22 4.33 5.52 0.15
C TYR A 22 3.01 5.09 -0.48
N LEU A 23 2.54 3.90 -0.14
CA LEU A 23 1.20 3.42 -0.43
C LEU A 23 0.37 3.53 0.86
N LEU A 24 -0.66 4.37 0.82
CA LEU A 24 -1.65 4.48 1.87
C LEU A 24 -2.88 3.67 1.46
N PHE A 25 -3.16 2.61 2.20
CA PHE A 25 -4.34 1.78 2.03
C PHE A 25 -5.42 2.25 2.99
N ASN A 26 -6.49 2.86 2.48
CA ASN A 26 -7.65 3.24 3.26
C ASN A 26 -8.78 2.23 3.00
N LEU A 27 -8.91 1.27 3.92
CA LEU A 27 -9.91 0.21 3.84
C LEU A 27 -11.11 0.58 4.73
N PRO A 28 -12.25 1.00 4.14
CA PRO A 28 -13.43 1.37 4.93
C PRO A 28 -13.97 0.17 5.74
N ASP A 29 -13.83 -1.05 5.21
CA ASP A 29 -14.25 -2.31 5.84
C ASP A 29 -13.63 -2.51 7.23
N THR A 30 -12.39 -2.08 7.43
CA THR A 30 -11.64 -2.32 8.66
C THR A 30 -11.44 -1.09 9.52
N ARG A 31 -11.97 0.09 9.11
CA ARG A 31 -11.69 1.42 9.72
C ARG A 31 -10.21 1.65 10.03
N GLN A 32 -9.34 1.04 9.24
CA GLN A 32 -7.91 0.99 9.45
C GLN A 32 -7.20 1.46 8.20
N SER A 33 -6.14 2.21 8.41
CA SER A 33 -5.31 2.78 7.37
C SER A 33 -3.90 2.22 7.50
N TRP A 34 -3.35 1.68 6.42
CA TRP A 34 -1.96 1.22 6.40
C TRP A 34 -1.12 2.15 5.55
N ARG A 35 0.00 2.60 6.10
CA ARG A 35 1.02 3.34 5.35
C ARG A 35 2.22 2.43 5.12
N VAL A 36 2.52 2.15 3.86
CA VAL A 36 3.61 1.27 3.47
C VAL A 36 4.61 2.02 2.62
N LYS A 37 5.88 2.06 3.04
CA LYS A 37 6.95 2.64 2.22
C LYS A 37 7.24 1.73 1.04
N VAL A 38 7.32 2.30 -0.15
CA VAL A 38 7.77 1.64 -1.37
C VAL A 38 9.30 1.76 -1.42
N LYS A 39 9.97 0.61 -1.38
CA LYS A 39 11.44 0.52 -1.40
C LYS A 39 11.99 0.12 -2.76
N GLY A 40 11.14 -0.40 -3.64
CA GLY A 40 11.48 -0.84 -5.00
C GLY A 40 10.22 -1.21 -5.76
N LYS A 41 10.30 -1.28 -7.09
CA LYS A 41 9.18 -1.64 -7.97
C LYS A 41 9.64 -2.81 -8.87
N PRO A 42 8.93 -3.95 -8.92
CA PRO A 42 7.69 -4.26 -8.20
C PRO A 42 7.92 -4.59 -6.70
N GLN A 43 6.96 -4.26 -5.86
CA GLN A 43 6.93 -4.57 -4.42
C GLN A 43 5.70 -5.40 -4.07
N LYS A 44 5.90 -6.41 -3.22
CA LYS A 44 4.81 -7.20 -2.62
C LYS A 44 4.93 -7.13 -1.11
N GLY A 45 3.81 -7.20 -0.42
CA GLY A 45 3.80 -7.21 1.04
C GLY A 45 2.46 -7.58 1.63
N VAL A 46 2.42 -7.61 2.95
CA VAL A 46 1.22 -7.95 3.72
C VAL A 46 0.84 -6.82 4.66
N LEU A 47 -0.45 -6.53 4.75
CA LEU A 47 -1.04 -5.62 5.71
C LEU A 47 -1.47 -6.44 6.92
N LYS A 48 -0.84 -6.16 8.06
CA LYS A 48 -1.12 -6.82 9.33
C LYS A 48 -1.87 -5.88 10.26
N SER A 49 -2.80 -6.41 11.05
CA SER A 49 -3.44 -5.72 12.17
C SER A 49 -3.38 -6.62 13.39
N LYS A 50 -2.92 -6.09 14.53
CA LYS A 50 -2.76 -6.85 15.78
C LYS A 50 -2.03 -8.19 15.60
N GLY A 51 -1.01 -8.23 14.75
CA GLY A 51 -0.24 -9.45 14.45
C GLY A 51 -0.87 -10.41 13.43
N LYS A 52 -2.14 -10.24 13.06
CA LYS A 52 -2.83 -11.04 12.05
C LYS A 52 -2.67 -10.44 10.66
N VAL A 53 -2.42 -11.26 9.65
CA VAL A 53 -2.41 -10.83 8.24
C VAL A 53 -3.85 -10.68 7.79
N LEU A 54 -4.23 -9.48 7.35
CA LEU A 54 -5.58 -9.21 6.84
C LEU A 54 -5.63 -9.08 5.33
N TYR A 55 -4.57 -8.52 4.74
CA TYR A 55 -4.50 -8.32 3.30
C TYR A 55 -3.09 -8.58 2.79
N GLU A 56 -3.00 -9.04 1.55
CA GLU A 56 -1.76 -9.07 0.78
C GLU A 56 -1.89 -8.08 -0.36
N TYR A 57 -0.82 -7.34 -0.68
CA TYR A 57 -0.79 -6.40 -1.78
C TYR A 57 0.41 -6.66 -2.69
N SER A 58 0.24 -6.28 -3.96
CA SER A 58 1.25 -6.31 -5.00
C SER A 58 1.18 -5.01 -5.79
N PHE A 59 2.25 -4.24 -5.73
CA PHE A 59 2.42 -2.98 -6.44
C PHE A 59 3.50 -3.13 -7.50
N ASN A 60 3.18 -2.82 -8.76
CA ASN A 60 4.15 -2.91 -9.86
C ASN A 60 4.74 -1.55 -10.26
N GLY A 61 4.44 -0.48 -9.53
CA GLY A 61 4.85 0.90 -9.88
C GLY A 61 3.74 1.74 -10.52
N HIS A 62 2.79 1.10 -11.22
CA HIS A 62 1.68 1.77 -11.88
C HIS A 62 0.32 1.38 -11.29
N ARG A 63 0.15 0.11 -10.94
CA ARG A 63 -1.07 -0.46 -10.37
C ARG A 63 -0.75 -1.17 -9.07
N CYS A 64 -1.64 -1.00 -8.10
CA CYS A 64 -1.67 -1.82 -6.90
C CYS A 64 -2.85 -2.76 -6.99
N LYS A 65 -2.63 -4.04 -6.72
CA LYS A 65 -3.68 -5.03 -6.47
C LYS A 65 -3.53 -5.57 -5.06
N PHE A 66 -4.62 -5.99 -4.46
CA PHE A 66 -4.61 -6.55 -3.11
C PHE A 66 -5.63 -7.67 -3.01
N ARG A 67 -5.48 -8.55 -2.03
CA ARG A 67 -6.43 -9.61 -1.72
C ARG A 67 -6.62 -9.71 -0.21
N LYS A 68 -7.82 -10.09 0.21
CA LYS A 68 -8.13 -10.32 1.62
C LYS A 68 -7.62 -11.72 2.01
N VAL A 69 -7.07 -11.81 3.21
CA VAL A 69 -6.63 -13.05 3.83
C VAL A 69 -7.60 -13.35 4.97
N ASN A 70 -8.25 -14.51 4.92
CA ASN A 70 -9.11 -14.97 6.01
C ASN A 70 -8.27 -15.40 7.21
N GLU A 71 -8.92 -15.46 8.38
CA GLU A 71 -8.28 -15.96 9.60
C GLU A 71 -7.81 -17.41 9.47
N ASP A 72 -8.49 -18.20 8.64
CA ASP A 72 -8.14 -19.58 8.29
C ASP A 72 -6.93 -19.67 7.32
N GLY A 73 -6.40 -18.53 6.86
CA GLY A 73 -5.33 -18.47 5.86
C GLY A 73 -5.81 -18.60 4.41
N SER A 74 -7.10 -18.86 4.20
CA SER A 74 -7.74 -18.84 2.88
C SER A 74 -7.61 -17.46 2.22
N LEU A 75 -7.21 -17.46 0.94
CA LEU A 75 -6.92 -16.25 0.17
C LEU A 75 -8.07 -15.95 -0.78
N PHE A 76 -8.60 -14.73 -0.73
CA PHE A 76 -9.54 -14.27 -1.75
C PHE A 76 -8.84 -13.97 -3.07
N ASP A 77 -9.65 -13.88 -4.13
CA ASP A 77 -9.21 -13.35 -5.41
C ASP A 77 -8.62 -11.94 -5.28
N TRP A 78 -7.67 -11.66 -6.17
CA TRP A 78 -7.08 -10.34 -6.30
C TRP A 78 -8.16 -9.34 -6.70
N LYS A 79 -8.27 -8.27 -5.93
CA LYS A 79 -9.11 -7.12 -6.20
C LYS A 79 -8.25 -5.93 -6.60
N GLU A 80 -8.76 -5.17 -7.57
CA GLU A 80 -8.23 -3.86 -7.89
C GLU A 80 -8.90 -2.82 -6.97
N PRO A 81 -8.17 -1.75 -6.58
CA PRO A 81 -8.77 -0.66 -5.81
C PRO A 81 -9.79 0.06 -6.68
N ASP A 82 -10.82 0.59 -6.03
CA ASP A 82 -11.87 1.38 -6.69
C ASP A 82 -11.28 2.67 -7.30
N CYS A 83 -10.32 3.28 -6.59
CA CYS A 83 -9.55 4.39 -7.09
C CYS A 83 -8.13 4.36 -6.52
N MET A 84 -7.15 4.71 -7.36
CA MET A 84 -5.76 4.93 -6.97
C MET A 84 -5.45 6.42 -7.14
N ILE A 85 -5.35 7.15 -6.02
CA ILE A 85 -5.03 8.57 -6.02
C ILE A 85 -3.52 8.73 -6.00
N ILE A 86 -2.97 9.56 -6.87
CA ILE A 86 -1.54 9.89 -6.86
C ILE A 86 -1.42 11.29 -6.27
N GLU A 87 -0.86 11.38 -5.06
CA GLU A 87 -0.58 12.65 -4.39
C GLU A 87 0.93 12.92 -4.42
N MET A 88 1.29 14.03 -5.05
CA MET A 88 2.63 14.61 -4.99
C MET A 88 2.60 15.70 -3.92
N ARG A 89 3.34 15.53 -2.82
CA ARG A 89 3.58 16.62 -1.87
C ARG A 89 4.91 17.27 -2.22
N ASP A 90 4.84 18.53 -2.63
CA ASP A 90 5.96 19.48 -2.71
C ASP A 90 6.46 19.84 -1.29
#